data_AF-A0A939NVY8-F1
#
_entry.id   AF-A0A939NVY8-F1
#
_cell.length_a   1.000
_cell.length_b   1.000
_cell.length_c   1.000
_cell.angle_alpha   90.00
_cell.angle_beta   90.00
_cell.angle_gamma   90.00
#
_symmetry.space_group_name_H-M   'P 1'
#
loop_
_entity.id
_entity.type
_entity.pdbx_description
1 polymer ?
#
loop_
_entity_poly.entity_id
_entity_poly.type
_entity_poly.pdbx_seq_one_letter_code
_entity_poly.pdbx_strand_id
1 'polypeptide(L)'
;MTPDAALILCRFLFDAAAVFLWGASAYLCWVVPADLAAQVSRRLRNWYILALLLVIGTTASLLPLRAATIGEGWSDALGPEMIRTILSGTNVGRAWIAQAGATVLLAISCLAPVPFRHRAQAIIAGLLLISLTISGHAAMNSGWLRAPQRLNDGLHLLSGGAWLGALVPVIVILPMLRDARWQNDARAALMRFSTAGHVAVAVVIATGIINTFLIIGSPPLNWRLDYQFLLSIKILIVFVLVALAITNRYILVPRLASSPSLQLLKWATAAEMVLGLAVLGLVSVFGTMPPT
;
A
#
# COMPACT_ATOMS: atom_id res chain seq x y z
N MET A 1 22.98 0.44 13.25
CA MET A 1 21.58 0.03 12.99
C MET A 1 21.48 -1.47 13.22
N THR A 2 20.50 -1.95 13.97
CA THR A 2 20.29 -3.40 14.17
C THR A 2 19.65 -4.04 12.94
N PRO A 3 19.79 -5.36 12.72
CA PRO A 3 19.10 -6.07 11.64
C PRO A 3 17.58 -5.86 11.66
N ASP A 4 16.96 -5.85 12.85
CA ASP A 4 15.52 -5.62 13.00
C ASP A 4 15.08 -4.23 12.56
N ALA A 5 15.80 -3.18 12.98
CA ALA A 5 15.50 -1.82 12.57
C ALA A 5 15.65 -1.63 11.06
N ALA A 6 16.68 -2.26 10.47
CA ALA A 6 16.89 -2.26 9.03
C ALA A 6 15.77 -3.00 8.28
N LEU A 7 15.30 -4.14 8.82
CA LEU A 7 14.19 -4.90 8.27
C LEU A 7 12.87 -4.12 8.33
N ILE A 8 12.58 -3.44 9.45
CA ILE A 8 11.40 -2.59 9.61
C ILE A 8 11.41 -1.45 8.58
N LEU A 9 12.54 -0.76 8.42
CA LEU A 9 12.69 0.29 7.43
C LEU A 9 12.52 -0.24 6.00
N CYS A 10 13.15 -1.39 5.70
CA CYS A 10 13.03 -2.04 4.40
C CYS A 10 11.58 -2.39 4.06
N ARG A 11 10.84 -2.96 5.03
CA ARG A 11 9.40 -3.26 4.89
C ARG A 11 8.59 -1.99 4.66
N PHE A 12 8.81 -0.94 5.45
CA PHE A 12 8.10 0.34 5.28
C PHE A 12 8.28 0.91 3.87
N LEU A 13 9.53 0.96 3.39
CA LEU A 13 9.85 1.48 2.06
C LEU A 13 9.27 0.60 0.94
N PHE A 14 9.32 -0.73 1.09
CA PHE A 14 8.72 -1.67 0.16
C PHE A 14 7.20 -1.48 0.10
N ASP A 15 6.52 -1.47 1.25
CA ASP A 15 5.06 -1.37 1.35
C ASP A 15 4.57 -0.02 0.81
N ALA A 16 5.23 1.08 1.16
CA ALA A 16 4.89 2.41 0.66
C ALA A 16 5.04 2.52 -0.86
N ALA A 17 6.14 1.99 -1.41
CA ALA A 17 6.38 1.99 -2.85
C ALA A 17 5.39 1.08 -3.60
N ALA A 18 5.11 -0.11 -3.07
CA ALA A 18 4.15 -1.05 -3.65
C ALA A 18 2.71 -0.50 -3.63
N VAL A 19 2.29 0.11 -2.52
CA VAL A 19 0.98 0.78 -2.38
C VAL A 19 0.86 1.93 -3.39
N PHE A 20 1.89 2.77 -3.53
CA PHE A 20 1.89 3.84 -4.52
C PHE A 20 1.78 3.28 -5.94
N LEU A 21 2.62 2.31 -6.32
CA LEU A 21 2.61 1.72 -7.67
C LEU A 21 1.26 1.07 -8.00
N TRP A 22 0.65 0.36 -7.04
CA TRP A 22 -0.68 -0.23 -7.21
C TRP A 22 -1.75 0.84 -7.37
N GLY A 23 -1.95 1.68 -6.35
CA GLY A 23 -3.06 2.62 -6.31
C GLY A 23 -2.97 3.70 -7.40
N ALA A 24 -1.77 4.24 -7.66
CA ALA A 24 -1.61 5.25 -8.69
C ALA A 24 -1.86 4.66 -10.09
N SER A 25 -1.34 3.46 -10.38
CA SER A 25 -1.51 2.84 -11.70
C SER A 25 -2.94 2.38 -11.94
N ALA A 26 -3.57 1.75 -10.93
CA ALA A 26 -4.96 1.33 -11.00
C ALA A 26 -5.89 2.53 -11.26
N TYR A 27 -5.67 3.64 -10.52
CA TYR A 27 -6.44 4.85 -10.70
C TYR A 27 -6.24 5.48 -12.09
N LEU A 28 -4.98 5.65 -12.52
CA LEU A 28 -4.68 6.26 -13.82
C LEU A 28 -5.19 5.43 -15.00
N CYS A 29 -5.16 4.10 -14.94
CA CYS A 29 -5.58 3.26 -16.06
C CYS A 29 -7.09 2.96 -16.11
N TRP A 30 -7.77 2.86 -14.97
CA TRP A 30 -9.18 2.44 -14.92
C TRP A 30 -10.16 3.55 -14.57
N VAL A 31 -9.70 4.67 -14.01
CA VAL A 31 -10.60 5.71 -13.47
C VAL A 31 -10.45 7.05 -14.19
N VAL A 32 -9.22 7.47 -14.45
CA VAL A 32 -8.89 8.77 -15.06
C VAL A 32 -9.05 8.73 -16.59
N PRO A 33 -9.63 9.77 -17.23
CA PRO A 33 -9.66 9.88 -18.69
C PRO A 33 -8.26 9.80 -19.33
N ALA A 34 -8.13 9.15 -20.49
CA ALA A 34 -6.83 8.73 -21.05
C ALA A 34 -5.84 9.90 -21.26
N ASP A 35 -6.29 11.03 -21.80
CA ASP A 35 -5.43 12.19 -22.07
C ASP A 35 -4.92 12.84 -20.78
N LEU A 36 -5.81 12.97 -19.79
CA LEU A 36 -5.45 13.47 -18.46
C LEU A 36 -4.50 12.48 -17.75
N ALA A 37 -4.76 11.18 -17.85
CA ALA A 37 -3.93 10.15 -17.27
C ALA A 37 -2.49 10.20 -17.82
N ALA A 38 -2.33 10.39 -19.14
CA ALA A 38 -1.02 10.56 -19.76
C ALA A 38 -0.30 11.82 -19.25
N GLN A 39 -1.01 12.94 -19.07
CA GLN A 39 -0.44 14.17 -18.53
C GLN A 39 -0.01 14.03 -17.06
N VAL A 40 -0.83 13.38 -16.23
CA VAL A 40 -0.52 13.13 -14.81
C VAL A 40 0.63 12.13 -14.68
N SER A 41 0.63 11.07 -15.48
CA SER A 41 1.72 10.09 -15.56
C SER A 41 3.07 10.74 -15.88
N ARG A 42 3.10 11.68 -16.83
CA ARG A 42 4.31 12.47 -17.12
C ARG A 42 4.81 13.26 -15.90
N ARG A 43 3.91 13.89 -15.14
CA ARG A 43 4.25 14.62 -13.91
C ARG A 43 4.73 13.71 -12.78
N LEU A 44 4.22 12.48 -12.73
CA LEU A 44 4.59 11.47 -11.73
C LEU A 44 5.77 10.60 -12.14
N ARG A 45 6.37 10.79 -13.32
CA ARG A 45 7.43 9.91 -13.86
C ARG A 45 8.57 9.67 -12.86
N ASN A 46 9.07 10.73 -12.23
CA ASN A 46 10.18 10.60 -11.28
C ASN A 46 9.77 9.84 -10.02
N TRP A 47 8.53 9.98 -9.56
CA TRP A 47 7.96 9.22 -8.45
C TRP A 47 7.81 7.74 -8.78
N TYR A 48 7.37 7.41 -10.00
CA TYR A 48 7.34 6.03 -10.50
C TYR A 48 8.73 5.40 -10.56
N ILE A 49 9.72 6.13 -11.05
CA ILE A 49 11.12 5.67 -11.08
C ILE A 49 11.63 5.44 -9.67
N LEU A 50 11.44 6.40 -8.76
CA LEU A 50 11.84 6.28 -7.36
C LEU A 50 11.18 5.07 -6.70
N ALA A 51 9.87 4.89 -6.85
CA ALA A 51 9.16 3.76 -6.28
C ALA A 51 9.65 2.42 -6.84
N LEU A 52 9.93 2.35 -8.14
CA LEU A 52 10.51 1.15 -8.75
C LEU A 52 11.91 0.86 -8.19
N LEU A 53 12.78 1.86 -8.07
CA LEU A 53 14.11 1.70 -7.48
C LEU A 53 14.03 1.27 -6.01
N LEU A 54 13.08 1.82 -5.24
CA LEU A 54 12.82 1.40 -3.88
C LEU A 54 12.36 -0.06 -3.83
N VAL A 55 11.40 -0.49 -4.66
CA VAL A 55 10.96 -1.89 -4.71
C VAL A 55 12.12 -2.82 -5.09
N ILE A 56 12.95 -2.45 -6.07
CA ILE A 56 14.14 -3.24 -6.45
C ILE A 56 15.11 -3.37 -5.26
N GLY A 57 15.53 -2.25 -4.69
CA GLY A 57 16.51 -2.24 -3.59
C GLY A 57 16.00 -2.94 -2.34
N THR A 58 14.74 -2.70 -1.95
CA THR A 58 14.13 -3.34 -0.79
C THR A 58 13.89 -4.83 -1.01
N THR A 59 13.41 -5.25 -2.19
CA THR A 59 13.28 -6.67 -2.51
C THR A 59 14.63 -7.39 -2.43
N ALA A 60 15.69 -6.82 -3.02
CA ALA A 60 17.03 -7.38 -2.93
C ALA A 60 17.54 -7.47 -1.48
N SER A 61 17.19 -6.48 -0.64
CA SER A 61 17.62 -6.41 0.75
C SER A 61 16.80 -7.29 1.70
N LEU A 62 15.53 -7.60 1.38
CA LEU A 62 14.62 -8.31 2.26
C LEU A 62 15.14 -9.69 2.67
N LEU A 63 15.67 -10.48 1.73
CA LEU A 63 16.15 -11.83 2.03
C LEU A 63 17.40 -11.83 2.93
N PRO A 64 18.47 -11.05 2.65
CA PRO A 64 19.59 -10.91 3.57
C PRO A 64 19.19 -10.36 4.94
N LEU A 65 18.29 -9.39 5.00
CA LEU A 65 17.81 -8.84 6.28
C LEU A 65 17.05 -9.89 7.09
N ARG A 66 16.24 -10.74 6.45
CA ARG A 66 15.57 -11.87 7.11
C ARG A 66 16.57 -12.90 7.63
N ALA A 67 17.58 -13.24 6.85
CA ALA A 67 18.66 -14.13 7.27
C ALA A 67 19.39 -13.56 8.49
N ALA A 68 19.72 -12.26 8.48
CA ALA A 68 20.37 -11.59 9.60
C ALA A 68 19.51 -11.56 10.88
N THR A 69 18.19 -11.34 10.76
CA THR A 69 17.29 -11.37 11.92
C THR A 69 17.10 -12.78 12.49
N ILE A 70 17.09 -13.82 11.65
CA ILE A 70 16.93 -15.21 12.09
C ILE A 70 18.25 -15.76 12.68
N GLY A 71 19.38 -15.39 12.08
CA GLY A 71 20.72 -15.73 12.56
C GLY A 71 21.23 -14.84 13.69
N GLU A 72 20.40 -13.94 14.22
CA GLU A 72 20.73 -13.02 15.32
C GLU A 72 21.97 -12.12 15.08
N GLY A 73 22.29 -11.82 13.81
CA GLY A 73 23.51 -11.08 13.48
C GLY A 73 23.69 -10.72 12.01
N TRP A 74 24.43 -9.64 11.76
CA TRP A 74 24.80 -9.23 10.39
C TRP A 74 25.74 -10.22 9.68
N SER A 75 26.50 -11.01 10.44
CA SER A 75 27.34 -12.10 9.94
C SER A 75 26.57 -13.11 9.09
N ASP A 76 25.30 -13.34 9.45
CA ASP A 76 24.46 -14.37 8.87
C ASP A 76 23.63 -13.87 7.69
N ALA A 77 23.70 -12.56 7.40
CA ALA A 77 22.94 -11.91 6.34
C ALA A 77 23.18 -12.52 4.95
N LEU A 78 24.42 -12.95 4.69
CA LEU A 78 24.84 -13.53 3.41
C LEU A 78 25.26 -15.01 3.54
N GLY A 79 24.89 -15.67 4.65
CA GLY A 79 25.17 -17.08 4.87
C GLY A 79 24.47 -17.96 3.82
N PRO A 80 25.19 -18.66 2.94
CA PRO A 80 24.57 -19.40 1.82
C PRO A 80 23.59 -20.48 2.29
N GLU A 81 23.92 -21.20 3.36
CA GLU A 81 23.06 -22.23 3.95
C GLU A 81 21.80 -21.65 4.60
N MET A 82 21.91 -20.49 5.26
CA MET A 82 20.76 -19.78 5.84
C MET A 82 19.81 -19.32 4.73
N ILE A 83 20.35 -18.67 3.69
CA ILE A 83 19.59 -18.21 2.53
C ILE A 83 18.90 -19.38 1.84
N ARG A 84 19.62 -20.49 1.61
CA ARG A 84 19.07 -21.69 0.98
C ARG A 84 17.91 -22.26 1.81
N THR A 85 18.11 -22.40 3.11
CA THR A 85 17.09 -22.88 4.05
C THR A 85 15.84 -22.01 4.02
N ILE A 86 16.00 -20.68 4.03
CA ILE A 86 14.87 -19.74 3.95
C ILE A 86 14.12 -19.92 2.62
N LEU A 87 14.84 -19.96 1.49
CA LEU A 87 14.25 -20.06 0.16
C LEU A 87 13.51 -21.39 -0.09
N SER A 88 14.09 -22.52 0.33
CA SER A 88 13.50 -23.84 0.07
C SER A 88 12.51 -24.29 1.13
N GLY A 89 12.65 -23.82 2.38
CA GLY A 89 11.96 -24.38 3.54
C GLY A 89 10.83 -23.51 4.10
N THR A 90 10.68 -22.25 3.69
CA THR A 90 9.81 -21.30 4.41
C THR A 90 8.77 -20.60 3.55
N ASN A 91 7.66 -20.17 4.18
CA ASN A 91 6.70 -19.25 3.56
C ASN A 91 7.33 -17.90 3.21
N VAL A 92 8.31 -17.45 3.99
CA VAL A 92 9.03 -16.19 3.76
C VAL A 92 9.83 -16.27 2.46
N GLY A 93 10.54 -17.38 2.22
CA GLY A 93 11.26 -17.63 0.96
C GLY A 93 10.33 -17.64 -0.26
N ARG A 94 9.20 -18.35 -0.17
CA ARG A 94 8.18 -18.37 -1.24
C ARG A 94 7.60 -16.99 -1.54
N ALA A 95 7.30 -16.21 -0.50
CA ALA A 95 6.85 -14.84 -0.66
C ALA A 95 7.91 -13.98 -1.35
N TRP A 96 9.18 -14.09 -0.93
CA TRP A 96 10.29 -13.37 -1.54
C TRP A 96 10.48 -13.72 -3.02
N ILE A 97 10.39 -14.99 -3.41
CA ILE A 97 10.47 -15.42 -4.82
C ILE A 97 9.36 -14.76 -5.65
N ALA A 98 8.12 -14.75 -5.13
CA ALA A 98 7.00 -14.09 -5.79
C ALA A 98 7.23 -12.57 -5.92
N GLN A 99 7.77 -11.93 -4.87
CA GLN A 99 8.12 -10.51 -4.86
C GLN A 99 9.23 -10.18 -5.85
N ALA A 100 10.28 -11.00 -5.92
CA ALA A 100 11.38 -10.86 -6.87
C ALA A 100 10.88 -10.99 -8.32
N GLY A 101 10.06 -12.01 -8.60
CA GLY A 101 9.42 -12.18 -9.90
C GLY A 101 8.55 -10.99 -10.30
N ALA A 102 7.68 -10.53 -9.40
CA ALA A 102 6.84 -9.34 -9.65
C ALA A 102 7.67 -8.06 -9.83
N THR A 103 8.76 -7.90 -9.09
CA THR A 103 9.69 -6.77 -9.22
C THR A 103 10.38 -6.75 -10.59
N VAL A 104 10.84 -7.91 -11.06
CA VAL A 104 11.42 -8.06 -12.41
C VAL A 104 10.37 -7.72 -13.48
N LEU A 105 9.14 -8.23 -13.33
CA LEU A 105 8.04 -7.93 -14.24
C LEU A 105 7.67 -6.44 -14.23
N LEU A 106 7.72 -5.76 -13.08
CA LEU A 106 7.52 -4.31 -12.98
C LEU A 106 8.60 -3.56 -13.77
N ALA A 107 9.88 -3.95 -13.63
CA ALA A 107 10.96 -3.34 -14.41
C ALA A 107 10.78 -3.55 -15.92
N ILE A 108 10.42 -4.77 -16.34
CA ILE A 108 10.12 -5.09 -17.75
C ILE A 108 8.93 -4.29 -18.26
N SER A 109 7.90 -4.06 -17.44
CA SER A 109 6.71 -3.29 -17.82
C SER A 109 7.03 -1.85 -18.22
N CYS A 110 8.16 -1.28 -17.77
CA CYS A 110 8.62 0.04 -18.19
C CYS A 110 9.00 0.10 -19.68
N LEU A 111 9.35 -1.04 -20.28
CA LEU A 111 9.63 -1.17 -21.72
C LEU A 111 8.35 -1.22 -22.55
N ALA A 112 7.19 -1.49 -21.94
CA ALA A 112 5.93 -1.55 -22.65
C ALA A 112 5.51 -0.16 -23.19
N PRO A 113 4.78 -0.11 -24.32
CA PRO A 113 4.17 1.12 -24.81
C PRO A 113 3.28 1.76 -23.76
N VAL A 114 3.25 3.11 -23.73
CA VAL A 114 2.48 3.92 -22.78
C VAL A 114 1.03 3.43 -22.55
N PRO A 115 0.22 3.07 -23.58
CA PRO A 115 -1.17 2.64 -23.34
C PRO A 115 -1.28 1.34 -22.54
N PHE A 116 -0.30 0.43 -22.64
CA PHE A 116 -0.31 -0.85 -21.93
C PHE A 116 0.46 -0.81 -20.60
N ARG A 117 1.41 0.13 -20.48
CA ARG A 117 2.30 0.25 -19.33
C ARG A 117 1.54 0.38 -18.01
N HIS A 118 0.59 1.30 -17.91
CA HIS A 118 -0.13 1.53 -16.64
C HIS A 118 -0.99 0.36 -16.22
N ARG A 119 -1.62 -0.33 -17.18
CA ARG A 119 -2.39 -1.54 -16.90
C ARG A 119 -1.49 -2.68 -16.43
N ALA A 120 -0.35 -2.89 -17.09
CA ALA A 120 0.63 -3.88 -16.66
C ALA A 120 1.16 -3.56 -15.25
N GLN A 121 1.57 -2.32 -15.00
CA GLN A 121 2.05 -1.86 -13.69
C GLN A 121 0.98 -2.04 -12.60
N ALA A 122 -0.29 -1.71 -12.88
CA ALA A 122 -1.38 -1.94 -11.95
C ALA A 122 -1.52 -3.43 -11.62
N ILE A 123 -1.65 -4.30 -12.62
CA ILE A 123 -1.82 -5.75 -12.38
C ILE A 123 -0.62 -6.31 -11.60
N ILE A 124 0.61 -6.00 -12.01
CA ILE A 124 1.81 -6.56 -11.39
C ILE A 124 2.02 -5.99 -9.97
N ALA A 125 1.78 -4.70 -9.74
CA ALA A 125 1.86 -4.12 -8.39
C ALA A 125 0.75 -4.66 -7.47
N GLY A 126 -0.44 -4.95 -8.00
CA GLY A 126 -1.49 -5.66 -7.27
C GLY A 126 -1.05 -7.07 -6.87
N LEU A 127 -0.43 -7.82 -7.79
CA LEU A 127 0.17 -9.12 -7.48
C LEU A 127 1.31 -9.02 -6.47
N LEU A 128 2.12 -7.96 -6.53
CA LEU A 128 3.17 -7.68 -5.55
C LEU A 128 2.56 -7.49 -4.15
N LEU A 129 1.46 -6.74 -4.01
CA LEU A 129 0.75 -6.62 -2.73
C LEU A 129 0.14 -7.95 -2.27
N ILE A 130 -0.50 -8.71 -3.16
CA ILE A 130 -1.06 -10.03 -2.83
C ILE A 130 0.04 -10.99 -2.35
N SER A 131 1.27 -10.89 -2.87
CA SER A 131 2.38 -11.74 -2.45
C SER A 131 2.72 -11.60 -0.96
N LEU A 132 2.41 -10.45 -0.34
CA LEU A 132 2.60 -10.24 1.09
C LEU A 132 1.78 -11.23 1.93
N THR A 133 0.60 -11.66 1.44
CA THR A 133 -0.28 -12.64 2.11
C THR A 133 0.29 -14.06 2.18
N ILE A 134 1.34 -14.35 1.39
CA ILE A 134 2.03 -15.65 1.39
C ILE A 134 2.83 -15.82 2.69
N SER A 135 3.23 -14.71 3.32
CA SER A 135 3.99 -14.63 4.57
C SER A 135 3.24 -13.79 5.63
N GLY A 136 3.78 -13.66 6.84
CA GLY A 136 3.15 -12.91 7.93
C GLY A 136 1.98 -13.64 8.59
N HIS A 137 1.15 -12.92 9.36
CA HIS A 137 0.07 -13.52 10.16
C HIS A 137 -0.97 -14.26 9.31
N ALA A 138 -1.18 -13.81 8.07
CA ALA A 138 -2.01 -14.47 7.05
C ALA A 138 -1.61 -15.94 6.79
N ALA A 139 -0.35 -16.27 7.01
CA ALA A 139 0.23 -17.58 6.76
C ALA A 139 0.33 -18.44 8.04
N MET A 140 -0.04 -17.90 9.21
CA MET A 140 0.05 -18.60 10.49
C MET A 140 -1.05 -19.64 10.67
N ASN A 141 -2.26 -19.39 10.13
CA ASN A 141 -3.34 -20.36 10.21
C ASN A 141 -3.12 -21.57 9.27
N SER A 142 -3.50 -22.74 9.77
CA SER A 142 -3.43 -24.02 9.07
C SER A 142 -4.83 -24.53 8.70
N GLY A 143 -4.89 -25.56 7.84
CA GLY A 143 -6.15 -26.17 7.44
C GLY A 143 -7.07 -25.24 6.62
N TRP A 144 -8.37 -25.35 6.85
CA TRP A 144 -9.42 -24.71 6.05
C TRP A 144 -9.46 -23.17 6.18
N LEU A 145 -8.94 -22.62 7.29
CA LEU A 145 -9.00 -21.18 7.57
C LEU A 145 -7.93 -20.36 6.82
N ARG A 146 -6.89 -21.04 6.29
CA ARG A 146 -5.77 -20.39 5.59
C ARG A 146 -6.20 -19.62 4.33
N ALA A 147 -7.02 -20.23 3.48
CA ALA A 147 -7.42 -19.61 2.22
C ALA A 147 -8.34 -18.40 2.43
N PRO A 148 -9.39 -18.46 3.28
CA PRO A 148 -10.20 -17.30 3.63
C PRO A 148 -9.40 -16.15 4.24
N GLN A 149 -8.45 -16.43 5.14
CA GLN A 149 -7.64 -15.39 5.75
C GLN A 149 -6.76 -14.68 4.70
N ARG A 150 -6.07 -15.44 3.84
CA ARG A 150 -5.25 -14.85 2.77
C ARG A 150 -6.07 -14.02 1.79
N LEU A 151 -7.28 -14.48 1.47
CA LEU A 151 -8.20 -13.70 0.63
C LEU A 151 -8.60 -12.41 1.33
N ASN A 152 -8.96 -12.46 2.62
CA ASN A 152 -9.31 -11.28 3.40
C ASN A 152 -8.14 -10.29 3.50
N ASP A 153 -6.94 -10.77 3.80
CA ASP A 153 -5.72 -9.96 3.83
C ASP A 153 -5.40 -9.36 2.45
N GLY A 154 -5.55 -10.13 1.37
CA GLY A 154 -5.37 -9.65 0.00
C GLY A 154 -6.36 -8.53 -0.34
N LEU A 155 -7.64 -8.71 -0.02
CA LEU A 155 -8.66 -7.68 -0.20
C LEU A 155 -8.37 -6.44 0.64
N HIS A 156 -7.90 -6.60 1.88
CA HIS A 156 -7.49 -5.49 2.74
C HIS A 156 -6.35 -4.68 2.11
N LEU A 157 -5.29 -5.36 1.66
CA LEU A 157 -4.13 -4.72 1.04
C LEU A 157 -4.49 -4.04 -0.29
N LEU A 158 -5.27 -4.69 -1.16
CA LEU A 158 -5.66 -4.12 -2.44
C LEU A 158 -6.59 -2.92 -2.27
N SER A 159 -7.57 -2.98 -1.35
CA SER A 159 -8.51 -1.88 -1.11
C SER A 159 -7.84 -0.70 -0.42
N GLY A 160 -7.09 -0.94 0.66
CA GLY A 160 -6.31 0.10 1.34
C GLY A 160 -5.23 0.71 0.43
N GLY A 161 -4.54 -0.13 -0.34
CA GLY A 161 -3.53 0.30 -1.31
C GLY A 161 -4.12 1.10 -2.47
N ALA A 162 -5.31 0.73 -2.95
CA ALA A 162 -6.01 1.49 -3.98
C ALA A 162 -6.42 2.88 -3.46
N TRP A 163 -6.91 2.96 -2.22
CA TRP A 163 -7.25 4.23 -1.59
C TRP A 163 -6.02 5.12 -1.40
N LEU A 164 -5.02 4.65 -0.64
CA LEU A 164 -3.85 5.46 -0.28
C LEU A 164 -2.96 5.77 -1.49
N GLY A 165 -2.69 4.78 -2.36
CA GLY A 165 -1.82 4.97 -3.52
C GLY A 165 -2.38 5.93 -4.56
N ALA A 166 -3.71 6.02 -4.68
CA ALA A 166 -4.36 6.95 -5.60
C ALA A 166 -4.39 8.41 -5.10
N LEU A 167 -4.12 8.68 -3.82
CA LEU A 167 -4.06 10.06 -3.30
C LEU A 167 -2.97 10.89 -3.99
N VAL A 168 -1.86 10.25 -4.41
CA VAL A 168 -0.74 10.92 -5.10
C VAL A 168 -1.15 11.49 -6.47
N PRO A 169 -1.75 10.72 -7.40
CA PRO A 169 -2.30 11.32 -8.62
C PRO A 169 -3.47 12.28 -8.35
N VAL A 170 -4.29 12.05 -7.32
CA VAL A 170 -5.38 12.98 -6.94
C VAL A 170 -4.82 14.37 -6.60
N ILE A 171 -3.77 14.48 -5.77
CA ILE A 171 -3.19 15.78 -5.41
C ILE A 171 -2.58 16.51 -6.63
N VAL A 172 -2.08 15.75 -7.62
CA VAL A 172 -1.58 16.29 -8.90
C VAL A 172 -2.72 16.77 -9.81
N ILE A 173 -3.88 16.09 -9.78
CA ILE A 173 -5.07 16.45 -10.58
C ILE A 173 -5.79 17.66 -10.00
N LEU A 174 -5.81 17.86 -8.67
CA LEU A 174 -6.52 18.96 -8.01
C LEU A 174 -6.26 20.35 -8.65
N PRO A 175 -5.00 20.81 -8.87
CA PRO A 175 -4.72 22.06 -9.58
C PRO A 175 -5.34 22.18 -10.97
N MET A 176 -5.54 21.05 -11.66
CA MET A 176 -6.02 21.01 -13.05
C MET A 176 -7.51 21.32 -13.17
N LEU A 177 -8.25 21.37 -12.05
CA LEU A 177 -9.62 21.91 -12.01
C LEU A 177 -9.70 23.40 -12.40
N ARG A 178 -8.59 24.13 -12.32
CA ARG A 178 -8.51 25.56 -12.70
C ARG A 178 -8.00 25.77 -14.13
N ASP A 179 -7.63 24.69 -14.82
CA ASP A 179 -7.18 24.75 -16.21
C ASP A 179 -8.35 24.42 -17.13
N ALA A 180 -8.80 25.39 -17.93
CA ALA A 180 -9.95 25.24 -18.83
C ALA A 180 -9.84 24.03 -19.77
N ARG A 181 -8.61 23.65 -20.15
CA ARG A 181 -8.37 22.48 -21.00
C ARG A 181 -8.71 21.16 -20.29
N TRP A 182 -8.41 21.07 -19.00
CA TRP A 182 -8.48 19.82 -18.23
C TRP A 182 -9.63 19.78 -17.22
N GLN A 183 -10.36 20.88 -17.04
CA GLN A 183 -11.35 21.04 -15.97
C GLN A 183 -12.39 19.92 -15.94
N ASN A 184 -12.97 19.56 -17.09
CA ASN A 184 -14.00 18.53 -17.19
C ASN A 184 -13.45 17.14 -16.85
N ASP A 185 -12.30 16.78 -17.41
CA ASP A 185 -11.63 15.50 -17.16
C ASP A 185 -11.18 15.37 -15.70
N ALA A 186 -10.63 16.46 -15.14
CA ALA A 186 -10.20 16.51 -13.75
C ALA A 186 -11.38 16.36 -12.80
N ARG A 187 -12.52 17.04 -13.08
CA ARG A 187 -13.76 16.87 -12.32
C ARG A 187 -14.27 15.43 -12.42
N ALA A 188 -14.31 14.86 -13.61
CA ALA A 188 -14.76 13.48 -13.82
C ALA A 188 -13.87 12.47 -13.06
N ALA A 189 -12.55 12.62 -13.15
CA ALA A 189 -11.58 11.79 -12.44
C ALA A 189 -11.79 11.85 -10.92
N LEU A 190 -11.89 13.04 -10.34
CA LEU A 190 -12.09 13.22 -8.89
C LEU A 190 -13.45 12.69 -8.40
N MET A 191 -14.52 12.85 -9.18
CA MET A 191 -15.83 12.27 -8.85
C MET A 191 -15.80 10.74 -8.87
N ARG A 192 -15.17 10.14 -9.89
CA ARG A 192 -15.01 8.69 -9.98
C ARG A 192 -14.09 8.15 -8.89
N PHE A 193 -13.01 8.86 -8.56
CA PHE A 193 -12.15 8.56 -7.41
C PHE A 193 -12.97 8.49 -6.13
N SER A 194 -13.82 9.50 -5.89
CA SER A 194 -14.63 9.53 -4.69
C SER A 194 -15.58 8.34 -4.62
N THR A 195 -16.26 7.98 -5.73
CA THR A 195 -17.18 6.83 -5.77
C THR A 195 -16.45 5.49 -5.56
N ALA A 196 -15.33 5.27 -6.23
CA ALA A 196 -14.51 4.09 -6.02
C ALA A 196 -13.93 4.04 -4.58
N GLY A 197 -13.57 5.20 -4.05
CA GLY A 197 -13.03 5.38 -2.70
C GLY A 197 -13.98 4.88 -1.62
N HIS A 198 -15.29 5.08 -1.75
CA HIS A 198 -16.26 4.52 -0.79
C HIS A 198 -16.24 3.00 -0.74
N VAL A 199 -16.21 2.35 -1.90
CA VAL A 199 -16.15 0.89 -1.97
C VAL A 199 -14.83 0.41 -1.36
N ALA A 200 -13.71 1.05 -1.69
CA ALA A 200 -12.41 0.72 -1.13
C ALA A 200 -12.37 0.91 0.41
N VAL A 201 -12.92 2.02 0.92
CA VAL A 201 -13.00 2.30 2.36
C VAL A 201 -13.90 1.28 3.08
N ALA A 202 -15.05 0.92 2.51
CA ALA A 202 -15.92 -0.09 3.11
C ALA A 202 -15.23 -1.46 3.16
N VAL A 203 -14.57 -1.87 2.07
CA VAL A 203 -13.84 -3.14 2.00
C VAL A 203 -12.66 -3.16 2.97
N VAL A 204 -11.85 -2.09 3.04
CA VAL A 204 -10.68 -2.07 3.94
C VAL A 204 -11.08 -2.10 5.41
N ILE A 205 -12.19 -1.46 5.78
CA ILE A 205 -12.74 -1.51 7.15
C ILE A 205 -13.25 -2.92 7.46
N ALA A 206 -14.12 -3.48 6.62
CA ALA A 206 -14.70 -4.81 6.84
C ALA A 206 -13.62 -5.88 6.96
N THR A 207 -12.69 -5.89 6.00
CA THR A 207 -11.55 -6.83 6.00
C THR A 207 -10.59 -6.58 7.17
N GLY A 208 -10.40 -5.33 7.60
CA GLY A 208 -9.58 -4.99 8.76
C GLY A 208 -10.16 -5.49 10.07
N ILE A 209 -11.48 -5.41 10.24
CA ILE A 209 -12.20 -5.99 11.38
C ILE A 209 -12.02 -7.51 11.37
N ILE A 210 -12.29 -8.16 10.24
CA ILE A 210 -12.12 -9.62 10.08
C ILE A 210 -10.67 -10.03 10.42
N ASN A 211 -9.68 -9.32 9.90
CA ASN A 211 -8.26 -9.58 10.19
C ASN A 211 -7.95 -9.47 11.68
N THR A 212 -8.50 -8.47 12.36
CA THR A 212 -8.30 -8.31 13.81
C THR A 212 -8.78 -9.56 14.55
N PHE A 213 -9.99 -10.03 14.28
CA PHE A 213 -10.52 -11.24 14.90
C PHE A 213 -9.80 -12.52 14.46
N LEU A 214 -9.36 -12.63 13.21
CA LEU A 214 -8.63 -13.81 12.73
C LEU A 214 -7.21 -13.91 13.32
N ILE A 215 -6.59 -12.78 13.70
CA ILE A 215 -5.21 -12.75 14.20
C ILE A 215 -5.16 -12.84 15.73
N ILE A 216 -5.96 -12.03 16.45
CA ILE A 216 -5.93 -11.96 17.92
C ILE A 216 -7.18 -12.52 18.61
N GLY A 217 -8.21 -12.93 17.86
CA GLY A 217 -9.43 -13.57 18.42
C GLY A 217 -10.37 -12.64 19.20
N SER A 218 -10.00 -11.38 19.41
CA SER A 218 -10.74 -10.44 20.26
C SER A 218 -10.52 -8.98 19.83
N PRO A 219 -11.30 -8.02 20.33
CA PRO A 219 -10.99 -6.59 20.15
C PRO A 219 -9.65 -6.23 20.81
N PRO A 220 -8.80 -5.37 20.20
CA PRO A 220 -7.47 -5.04 20.70
C PRO A 220 -7.56 -4.06 21.88
N LEU A 221 -7.95 -4.57 23.05
CA LEU A 221 -8.19 -3.78 24.26
C LEU A 221 -7.16 -4.02 25.35
N ASN A 222 -6.27 -5.00 25.20
CA ASN A 222 -5.21 -5.25 26.16
C ASN A 222 -3.95 -4.44 25.82
N TRP A 223 -3.95 -3.15 26.16
CA TRP A 223 -2.86 -2.21 25.84
C TRP A 223 -1.56 -2.45 26.61
N ARG A 224 -1.49 -3.47 27.47
CA ARG A 224 -0.22 -3.93 28.04
C ARG A 224 0.61 -4.74 27.05
N LEU A 225 -0.02 -5.22 25.98
CA LEU A 225 0.63 -5.96 24.91
C LEU A 225 0.94 -4.99 23.77
N ASP A 226 2.23 -4.88 23.42
CA ASP A 226 2.72 -3.90 22.43
C ASP A 226 2.02 -4.07 21.07
N TYR A 227 1.77 -5.32 20.67
CA TYR A 227 1.05 -5.64 19.43
C TYR A 227 -0.35 -5.02 19.40
N GLN A 228 -1.15 -5.26 20.45
CA GLN A 228 -2.52 -4.74 20.53
C GLN A 228 -2.52 -3.22 20.66
N PHE A 229 -1.60 -2.63 21.44
CA PHE A 229 -1.49 -1.18 21.59
C PHE A 229 -1.22 -0.48 20.26
N LEU A 230 -0.22 -0.94 19.50
CA LEU A 230 0.11 -0.39 18.19
C LEU A 230 -1.02 -0.61 17.17
N LEU A 231 -1.71 -1.76 17.25
CA LEU A 231 -2.90 -2.03 16.43
C LEU A 231 -4.05 -1.07 16.77
N SER A 232 -4.30 -0.76 18.05
CA SER A 232 -5.30 0.22 18.47
C SER A 232 -4.97 1.62 17.92
N ILE A 233 -3.69 2.03 17.95
CA ILE A 233 -3.25 3.30 17.36
C ILE A 233 -3.52 3.30 15.85
N LYS A 234 -3.20 2.21 15.13
CA LYS A 234 -3.52 2.09 13.70
C LYS A 234 -5.01 2.26 13.44
N ILE A 235 -5.87 1.60 14.24
CA ILE A 235 -7.33 1.70 14.09
C ILE A 235 -7.81 3.14 14.34
N LEU A 236 -7.26 3.82 15.36
CA LEU A 236 -7.58 5.22 15.63
C LEU A 236 -7.20 6.14 14.45
N ILE A 237 -6.01 5.95 13.88
CA ILE A 237 -5.57 6.72 12.70
C ILE A 237 -6.50 6.44 11.50
N VAL A 238 -6.89 5.18 11.28
CA VAL A 238 -7.83 4.81 10.22
C VAL A 238 -9.20 5.47 10.44
N PHE A 239 -9.69 5.56 11.68
CA PHE A 239 -10.92 6.28 11.99
C PHE A 239 -10.83 7.76 11.63
N VAL A 240 -9.72 8.42 11.96
CA VAL A 240 -9.45 9.81 11.57
C VAL A 240 -9.38 9.96 10.04
N LEU A 241 -8.70 9.05 9.35
CA LEU A 241 -8.65 9.02 7.89
C LEU A 241 -10.04 8.93 7.25
N VAL A 242 -10.90 8.06 7.78
CA VAL A 242 -12.28 7.90 7.30
C VAL A 242 -13.09 9.17 7.55
N ALA A 243 -12.95 9.80 8.72
CA ALA A 243 -13.61 11.06 9.03
C ALA A 243 -13.18 12.20 8.08
N LEU A 244 -11.88 12.26 7.76
CA LEU A 244 -11.34 13.19 6.76
C LEU A 244 -11.91 12.90 5.36
N ALA A 245 -11.94 11.64 4.93
CA ALA A 245 -12.45 11.26 3.61
C ALA A 245 -13.95 11.58 3.47
N ILE A 246 -14.75 11.33 4.51
CA ILE A 246 -16.17 11.70 4.56
C ILE A 246 -16.31 13.23 4.49
N THR A 247 -15.54 13.97 5.29
CA THR A 247 -15.55 15.45 5.28
C THR A 247 -15.18 16.01 3.90
N ASN A 248 -14.13 15.45 3.29
CA ASN A 248 -13.67 15.82 1.96
C ASN A 248 -14.80 15.64 0.94
N ARG A 249 -15.50 14.49 0.98
CA ARG A 249 -16.56 14.19 0.02
C ARG A 249 -17.85 14.97 0.25
N TYR A 250 -18.36 15.00 1.48
CA TYR A 250 -19.72 15.50 1.74
C TYR A 250 -19.75 16.99 2.07
N ILE A 251 -18.61 17.59 2.42
CA ILE A 251 -18.53 18.99 2.81
C ILE A 251 -17.63 19.75 1.84
N LEU A 252 -16.37 19.34 1.65
CA LEU A 252 -15.42 20.14 0.86
C LEU A 252 -15.66 20.10 -0.65
N VAL A 253 -15.90 18.91 -1.22
CA VAL A 253 -16.14 18.75 -2.66
C VAL A 253 -17.40 19.52 -3.13
N PRO A 254 -18.56 19.45 -2.45
CA PRO A 254 -19.73 20.26 -2.81
C PRO A 254 -19.46 21.76 -2.70
N ARG A 255 -18.69 22.19 -1.67
CA ARG A 255 -18.32 23.60 -1.50
C ARG A 255 -17.41 24.12 -2.60
N LEU A 256 -16.66 23.28 -3.32
CA LEU A 256 -15.88 23.74 -4.48
C LEU A 256 -16.76 24.27 -5.62
N ALA A 257 -18.04 23.90 -5.66
CA ALA A 257 -18.99 24.47 -6.63
C ALA A 257 -19.41 25.91 -6.26
N SER A 258 -19.33 26.30 -4.98
CA SER A 258 -19.79 27.59 -4.47
C SER A 258 -18.66 28.55 -4.03
N SER A 259 -17.51 28.03 -3.57
CA SER A 259 -16.31 28.80 -3.24
C SER A 259 -15.04 27.96 -3.51
N PRO A 260 -14.18 28.36 -4.47
CA PRO A 260 -13.10 27.52 -4.96
C PRO A 260 -11.83 27.54 -4.08
N SER A 261 -11.95 27.24 -2.77
CA SER A 261 -10.78 27.08 -1.88
C SER A 261 -10.10 25.71 -2.06
N LEU A 262 -9.56 25.50 -3.26
CA LEU A 262 -8.81 24.29 -3.63
C LEU A 262 -7.65 23.98 -2.67
N GLN A 263 -7.12 24.98 -1.96
CA GLN A 263 -6.08 24.81 -0.96
C GLN A 263 -6.52 23.93 0.21
N LEU A 264 -7.75 24.08 0.72
CA LEU A 264 -8.21 23.29 1.86
C LEU A 264 -8.32 21.81 1.49
N LEU A 265 -8.85 21.50 0.31
CA LEU A 265 -8.92 20.12 -0.19
C LEU A 265 -7.52 19.53 -0.39
N LYS A 266 -6.56 20.31 -0.93
CA LYS A 266 -5.17 19.87 -1.05
C LYS A 266 -4.54 19.55 0.31
N TRP A 267 -4.73 20.41 1.31
CA TRP A 267 -4.21 20.18 2.66
C TRP A 267 -4.85 18.97 3.32
N ALA A 268 -6.17 18.78 3.15
CA ALA A 268 -6.85 17.61 3.67
C ALA A 268 -6.37 16.31 3.00
N THR A 269 -6.20 16.29 1.68
CA THR A 269 -5.61 15.16 0.95
C THR A 269 -4.16 14.90 1.37
N ALA A 270 -3.36 15.95 1.61
CA ALA A 270 -1.99 15.79 2.11
C ALA A 270 -1.97 15.20 3.53
N ALA A 271 -2.90 15.62 4.41
CA ALA A 271 -3.06 15.04 5.73
C ALA A 271 -3.46 13.55 5.65
N GLU A 272 -4.35 13.17 4.73
CA GLU A 272 -4.68 11.76 4.47
C GLU A 272 -3.45 10.95 4.04
N MET A 273 -2.59 11.52 3.19
CA MET A 273 -1.34 10.86 2.78
C MET A 273 -0.38 10.65 3.94
N VAL A 274 -0.20 11.66 4.80
CA VAL A 274 0.68 11.57 5.99
C VAL A 274 0.17 10.52 6.97
N LEU A 275 -1.14 10.53 7.27
CA LEU A 275 -1.76 9.53 8.14
C LEU A 275 -1.69 8.12 7.52
N GLY A 276 -1.86 8.00 6.20
CA GLY A 276 -1.67 6.74 5.47
C GLY A 276 -0.25 6.20 5.60
N LEU A 277 0.77 7.06 5.46
CA LEU A 277 2.17 6.68 5.69
C LEU A 277 2.42 6.28 7.15
N ALA A 278 1.81 6.95 8.12
CA ALA A 278 1.88 6.56 9.53
C ALA A 278 1.28 5.16 9.76
N VAL A 279 0.16 4.83 9.12
CA VAL A 279 -0.43 3.48 9.15
C VAL A 279 0.54 2.43 8.59
N LEU A 280 1.20 2.71 7.46
CA LEU A 280 2.20 1.80 6.88
C LEU A 280 3.42 1.65 7.80
N GLY A 281 3.87 2.73 8.44
CA GLY A 281 4.94 2.70 9.44
C GLY A 281 4.59 1.87 10.68
N LEU A 282 3.36 1.97 11.19
CA LEU A 282 2.92 1.11 12.28
C LEU A 282 2.93 -0.37 11.86
N VAL A 283 2.38 -0.68 10.68
CA VAL A 283 2.32 -2.06 10.16
C VAL A 283 3.71 -2.65 9.92
N SER A 284 4.69 -1.84 9.48
CA SER A 284 6.07 -2.32 9.30
C SER A 284 6.74 -2.68 10.61
N VAL A 285 6.37 -2.01 11.71
CA VAL A 285 6.84 -2.26 13.08
C VAL A 285 6.13 -3.45 13.70
N PHE A 286 4.82 -3.36 13.98
CA PHE A 286 4.14 -4.45 14.70
C PHE A 286 3.99 -5.72 13.86
N GLY A 287 4.13 -5.62 12.53
CA GLY A 287 4.17 -6.78 11.65
C GLY A 287 5.44 -7.62 11.76
N THR A 288 6.46 -7.23 12.54
CA THR A 288 7.59 -8.10 12.95
C THR A 288 7.38 -8.71 14.33
N MET A 289 6.36 -8.28 15.08
CA MET A 289 6.09 -8.75 16.43
C MET A 289 5.18 -9.99 16.40
N PRO A 290 5.23 -10.85 17.43
CA PRO A 290 4.24 -11.92 17.59
C PRO A 290 2.85 -11.32 17.86
N PRO A 291 1.77 -11.92 17.31
CA PRO A 291 0.42 -11.48 17.59
C PRO A 291 0.05 -11.95 19.01
N THR A 292 0.16 -11.03 19.97
CA THR A 292 -0.21 -11.22 21.37
C THR A 292 -1.40 -10.34 21.71
#